data_AF-A0A1I6QS30-F1
#
_entry.id   AF-A0A1I6QS30-F1
#
_cell.length_a   1.000
_cell.length_b   1.000
_cell.length_c   1.000
_cell.angle_alpha   90.00
_cell.angle_beta   90.00
_cell.angle_gamma   90.00
#
_symmetry.space_group_name_H-M   'P 1'
#
loop_
_entity.id
_entity.type
_entity.pdbx_description
1 polymer ?
#
loop_
_entity_poly.entity_id
_entity_poly.type
_entity_poly.pdbx_seq_one_letter_code
_entity_poly.pdbx_strand_id
1 'polypeptide(L)'
;MNKDQPEHIALITGASAGIGLELTRKLLSENYHVVAVTRSDFPADDRSIQNAVKNGSLRIYKTDDLSDYACLRLTMEEIKSKEQRIDILFNNAGGSFPELSYSKQGREKHYETDDCRSVYYSDGIEGTH
;
A
#
# COMPACT_ATOMS: atom_id res chain seq x y z
N MET A 1 3.06 -19.45 -17.42
CA MET A 1 3.01 -18.09 -16.83
C MET A 1 1.58 -17.80 -16.45
N ASN A 2 1.28 -17.72 -15.15
CA ASN A 2 -0.05 -17.42 -14.63
C ASN A 2 -0.37 -15.95 -14.91
N LYS A 3 -1.35 -15.68 -15.78
CA LYS A 3 -1.77 -14.34 -16.20
C LYS A 3 -2.76 -13.65 -15.25
N ASP A 4 -3.05 -14.26 -14.10
CA ASP A 4 -4.13 -13.84 -13.20
C ASP A 4 -3.65 -13.07 -11.95
N GLN A 5 -2.38 -12.65 -11.91
CA GLN A 5 -1.88 -11.83 -10.82
C GLN A 5 -1.68 -10.39 -11.30
N PRO A 6 -2.19 -9.37 -10.59
CA PRO A 6 -1.91 -7.99 -10.93
C PRO A 6 -0.40 -7.77 -10.95
N GLU A 7 0.11 -7.21 -12.04
CA GLU A 7 1.55 -7.06 -12.25
C GLU A 7 2.17 -6.20 -11.13
N HIS A 8 1.43 -5.18 -10.68
CA HIS A 8 1.85 -4.25 -9.63
C HIS A 8 0.71 -3.79 -8.72
N ILE A 9 0.96 -3.77 -7.40
CA ILE A 9 0.04 -3.30 -6.35
C ILE A 9 0.66 -2.09 -5.63
N ALA A 10 -0.01 -0.95 -5.68
CA ALA A 10 0.38 0.28 -5.01
C ALA A 10 -0.51 0.57 -3.79
N LEU A 11 0.09 0.83 -2.63
CA LEU A 11 -0.58 1.32 -1.44
C LEU A 11 -0.50 2.84 -1.41
N ILE A 12 -1.63 3.54 -1.25
CA ILE A 12 -1.68 5.01 -1.19
C ILE A 12 -2.41 5.44 0.08
N THR A 13 -1.78 6.25 0.93
CA THR A 13 -2.46 6.94 2.04
C THR A 13 -3.02 8.28 1.56
N GLY A 14 -4.20 8.69 2.04
CA GLY A 14 -4.84 9.94 1.58
C GLY A 14 -5.27 9.91 0.12
N ALA A 15 -5.69 8.73 -0.37
CA ALA A 15 -5.93 8.46 -1.78
C ALA A 15 -7.20 9.10 -2.38
N SER A 16 -8.13 9.59 -1.55
CA SER A 16 -9.46 10.03 -2.03
C SER A 16 -9.57 11.51 -2.38
N ALA A 17 -8.50 12.31 -2.22
CA ALA A 17 -8.52 13.75 -2.49
C ALA A 17 -7.18 14.29 -2.99
N GLY A 18 -7.20 15.47 -3.61
CA GLY A 18 -6.00 16.20 -4.05
C GLY A 18 -5.07 15.36 -4.92
N ILE A 19 -3.77 15.43 -4.63
CA ILE A 19 -2.73 14.68 -5.37
C ILE A 19 -2.95 13.17 -5.28
N GLY A 20 -3.49 12.66 -4.17
CA GLY A 20 -3.69 11.23 -3.95
C GLY A 20 -4.77 10.64 -4.85
N LEU A 21 -5.81 11.43 -5.13
CA LEU A 21 -6.87 11.04 -6.06
C LEU A 21 -6.35 10.97 -7.50
N GLU A 22 -5.59 11.98 -7.93
CA GLU A 22 -5.00 11.99 -9.27
C GLU A 22 -3.96 10.87 -9.44
N LEU A 23 -3.15 10.61 -8.42
CA LEU A 23 -2.23 9.48 -8.41
C LEU A 23 -2.97 8.14 -8.51
N THR A 24 -4.06 7.98 -7.75
CA THR A 24 -4.91 6.78 -7.81
C THR A 24 -5.44 6.56 -9.23
N ARG A 25 -6.00 7.60 -9.86
CA ARG A 25 -6.48 7.54 -11.25
C ARG A 25 -5.36 7.16 -12.22
N LYS A 26 -4.19 7.76 -12.06
CA LYS A 26 -3.03 7.53 -12.92
C LYS A 26 -2.56 6.08 -12.84
N LEU A 27 -2.37 5.54 -11.64
CA LEU A 27 -1.94 4.15 -11.46
C LEU A 27 -2.98 3.16 -11.99
N LEU A 28 -4.27 3.39 -11.72
CA LEU A 28 -5.34 2.56 -12.28
C LEU A 28 -5.34 2.57 -13.82
N SER A 29 -5.08 3.72 -14.44
CA SER A 29 -4.96 3.83 -15.91
C SER A 29 -3.74 3.11 -16.48
N GLU A 30 -2.74 2.81 -15.65
CA GLU A 30 -1.53 2.07 -15.98
C GLU A 30 -1.62 0.58 -15.59
N ASN A 31 -2.84 0.08 -15.36
CA ASN A 31 -3.13 -1.31 -14.95
C ASN A 31 -2.53 -1.73 -13.60
N TYR A 32 -2.19 -0.78 -12.73
CA TYR A 32 -1.88 -1.10 -11.34
C TYR A 32 -3.16 -1.43 -10.59
N HIS A 33 -3.02 -2.30 -9.60
CA HIS A 33 -4.01 -2.39 -8.54
C HIS A 33 -3.63 -1.42 -7.43
N VAL A 34 -4.62 -0.71 -6.88
CA VAL A 34 -4.43 0.27 -5.83
C VAL A 34 -5.11 -0.22 -4.55
N VAL A 35 -4.34 -0.21 -3.47
CA VAL A 35 -4.82 -0.32 -2.10
C VAL A 35 -4.87 1.10 -1.53
N ALA A 36 -6.05 1.63 -1.30
CA ALA A 36 -6.25 2.99 -0.85
C ALA A 36 -6.57 3.01 0.64
N VAL A 37 -5.77 3.74 1.41
CA VAL A 37 -6.06 4.05 2.82
C VAL A 37 -6.56 5.48 2.91
N THR A 38 -7.82 5.64 3.31
CA THR A 38 -8.43 6.97 3.39
C THR A 38 -9.52 7.02 4.46
N ARG A 39 -9.77 8.23 4.98
CA ARG A 39 -10.89 8.52 5.89
C ARG A 39 -12.17 8.77 5.10
N SER A 40 -12.06 9.62 4.07
CA SER A 40 -13.18 10.05 3.24
C SER A 40 -13.46 9.07 2.11
N ASP A 41 -14.69 9.06 1.61
CA ASP A 41 -15.01 8.28 0.42
C ASP A 41 -14.36 8.88 -0.82
N PHE A 42 -14.17 8.04 -1.83
CA PHE A 42 -13.83 8.53 -3.15
C PHE A 42 -15.04 9.24 -3.78
N PRO A 43 -14.82 10.18 -4.73
CA PRO A 43 -15.91 10.85 -5.42
C PRO A 43 -16.86 9.85 -6.08
N ALA A 44 -18.15 9.96 -5.77
CA ALA A 44 -19.18 9.04 -6.26
C ALA A 44 -19.51 9.24 -7.75
N ASP A 45 -19.25 10.44 -8.26
CA ASP A 45 -19.42 10.84 -9.67
C ASP A 45 -18.26 10.38 -10.57
N ASP A 46 -17.12 9.99 -9.99
CA ASP A 46 -15.97 9.47 -10.71
C ASP A 46 -16.18 8.02 -11.15
N ARG A 47 -16.73 7.85 -12.35
CA ARG A 47 -16.97 6.52 -12.95
C ARG A 47 -15.72 5.65 -13.04
N SER A 48 -14.54 6.23 -13.24
CA SER A 48 -13.30 5.45 -13.36
C SER A 48 -12.97 4.76 -12.04
N ILE A 49 -13.07 5.50 -10.95
CA ILE A 49 -12.90 5.01 -9.59
C ILE A 49 -13.99 4.00 -9.24
N GLN A 50 -15.25 4.30 -9.52
CA GLN A 50 -16.35 3.37 -9.22
C GLN A 50 -16.20 2.04 -9.96
N ASN A 51 -15.74 2.07 -11.22
CA ASN A 51 -15.45 0.85 -11.97
C ASN A 51 -14.25 0.09 -11.39
N ALA A 52 -13.21 0.80 -10.96
CA ALA A 52 -12.04 0.20 -10.32
C ALA A 52 -12.38 -0.49 -8.99
N VAL A 53 -13.30 0.08 -8.21
CA VAL A 53 -13.82 -0.59 -7.00
C VAL A 53 -14.58 -1.86 -7.39
N LYS A 54 -15.48 -1.77 -8.38
CA LYS A 54 -16.32 -2.90 -8.82
C LYS A 54 -15.51 -4.06 -9.38
N ASN A 55 -14.44 -3.79 -10.11
CA ASN A 55 -13.60 -4.82 -10.72
C ASN A 55 -12.44 -5.27 -9.79
N GLY A 56 -12.32 -4.71 -8.58
CA GLY A 56 -11.32 -5.08 -7.58
C GLY A 56 -9.92 -4.50 -7.82
N SER A 57 -9.72 -3.68 -8.86
CA SER A 57 -8.44 -2.98 -9.08
C SER A 57 -8.21 -1.86 -8.07
N LEU A 58 -9.26 -1.32 -7.45
CA LEU A 58 -9.17 -0.42 -6.30
C LEU A 58 -9.80 -1.07 -5.06
N ARG A 59 -8.98 -1.30 -4.03
CA ARG A 59 -9.41 -1.83 -2.72
C ARG A 59 -9.27 -0.72 -1.68
N ILE A 60 -10.35 -0.44 -0.97
CA ILE A 60 -10.42 0.71 -0.06
C ILE A 60 -10.42 0.19 1.37
N TYR A 61 -9.46 0.69 2.15
CA TYR A 61 -9.33 0.48 3.59
C TYR A 61 -9.63 1.80 4.28
N LYS A 62 -10.66 1.78 5.12
CA LYS A 62 -11.06 2.96 5.89
C LYS A 62 -10.24 3.03 7.17
N THR A 63 -9.84 4.25 7.51
CA THR A 63 -9.23 4.56 8.80
C THR A 63 -9.91 5.79 9.36
N ASP A 64 -10.09 5.83 10.68
CA ASP A 64 -10.77 6.94 11.34
C ASP A 64 -9.86 8.18 11.37
N ASP A 65 -8.57 7.97 11.60
CA ASP A 65 -7.58 9.02 11.50
C ASP A 65 -6.25 8.54 10.91
N LEU A 66 -5.78 9.27 9.89
CA LEU A 66 -4.47 9.03 9.28
C LEU A 66 -3.35 9.62 10.14
N SER A 67 -3.61 10.63 10.98
CA SER A 67 -2.62 11.13 11.94
C SER A 67 -2.50 10.29 13.22
N ASP A 68 -3.46 9.41 13.51
CA ASP A 68 -3.40 8.50 14.66
C ASP A 68 -2.65 7.22 14.27
N TYR A 69 -1.47 7.06 14.85
CA TYR A 69 -0.62 5.89 14.63
C TYR A 69 -1.28 4.58 15.08
N ALA A 70 -2.11 4.59 16.11
CA ALA A 70 -2.80 3.38 16.58
C ALA A 70 -3.86 2.92 15.57
N CYS A 71 -4.68 3.86 15.06
CA CYS A 71 -5.66 3.58 14.01
C CYS A 71 -4.98 3.11 12.72
N LEU A 72 -3.90 3.79 12.31
CA LEU A 72 -3.14 3.40 11.12
C LEU A 72 -2.55 1.99 11.27
N ARG A 73 -2.01 1.65 12.45
CA ARG A 73 -1.43 0.33 12.69
C ARG A 73 -2.45 -0.79 12.51
N LEU A 74 -3.66 -0.61 13.04
CA LEU A 74 -4.75 -1.59 12.87
C LEU A 74 -5.12 -1.76 11.38
N THR A 75 -5.25 -0.65 10.65
CA THR A 75 -5.51 -0.71 9.19
C THR A 75 -4.36 -1.40 8.45
N MET A 76 -3.10 -1.17 8.84
CA MET A 76 -1.94 -1.82 8.23
C MET A 76 -1.86 -3.31 8.56
N GLU A 77 -2.24 -3.73 9.76
CA GLU A 77 -2.37 -5.14 10.13
C GLU A 77 -3.46 -5.82 9.28
N GLU A 78 -4.59 -5.15 9.08
CA GLU A 78 -5.65 -5.63 8.19
C GLU A 78 -5.16 -5.80 6.74
N ILE A 79 -4.48 -4.78 6.20
CA ILE A 79 -3.88 -4.83 4.85
C ILE A 79 -2.89 -5.98 4.74
N LYS A 80 -2.00 -6.17 5.73
CA LYS A 80 -1.04 -7.29 5.73
C LYS A 80 -1.73 -8.66 5.75
N SER A 81 -2.92 -8.75 6.35
CA SER A 81 -3.68 -10.01 6.40
C SER A 81 -4.43 -10.33 5.11
N LYS A 82 -4.84 -9.30 4.35
CA LYS A 82 -5.70 -9.42 3.15
C LYS A 82 -4.94 -9.29 1.84
N GLU A 83 -3.88 -8.48 1.82
CA GLU A 83 -3.07 -8.22 0.65
C GLU A 83 -1.80 -9.07 0.67
N GLN A 84 -1.66 -9.95 -0.32
CA GLN A 84 -0.53 -10.87 -0.40
C GLN A 84 0.81 -10.16 -0.71
N ARG A 85 0.75 -8.97 -1.31
CA ARG A 85 1.92 -8.18 -1.69
C ARG A 85 1.56 -6.69 -1.80
N ILE A 86 2.55 -5.84 -1.56
CA ILE A 86 2.55 -4.41 -1.89
C ILE A 86 3.90 -4.12 -2.55
N ASP A 87 3.87 -3.57 -3.75
CA ASP A 87 5.08 -3.27 -4.54
C ASP A 87 5.57 -1.85 -4.30
N ILE A 88 4.65 -0.90 -4.12
CA ILE A 88 4.97 0.53 -3.95
C ILE A 88 4.08 1.11 -2.85
N LEU A 89 4.65 1.95 -1.99
CA LEU A 89 3.91 2.76 -1.01
C LEU A 89 4.04 4.25 -1.36
N PHE A 90 2.91 4.95 -1.44
CA PHE A 90 2.82 6.40 -1.53
C PHE A 90 2.22 6.97 -0.27
N ASN A 91 3.03 7.73 0.47
CA ASN A 91 2.58 8.37 1.69
C ASN A 91 2.07 9.79 1.39
N ASN A 92 0.79 9.91 1.06
CA ASN A 92 0.20 11.14 0.54
C ASN A 92 -0.82 11.78 1.50
N ALA A 93 -0.98 11.25 2.71
CA ALA A 93 -1.67 11.97 3.77
C ALA A 93 -0.74 13.08 4.31
N GLY A 94 -1.22 14.33 4.33
CA GLY A 94 -0.41 15.53 4.57
C GLY A 94 0.09 15.76 6.00
N GLY A 95 0.50 14.72 6.73
CA GLY A 95 1.19 14.83 8.01
C GLY A 95 2.48 14.00 7.95
N SER A 96 3.57 14.48 8.52
CA SER A 96 4.83 13.74 8.59
C SER A 96 4.61 12.30 9.07
N PHE A 97 4.72 11.35 8.17
CA PHE A 97 4.80 9.94 8.52
C PHE A 97 6.27 9.54 8.48
N PRO A 98 6.90 9.24 9.63
CA PRO A 98 8.20 8.61 9.62
C PRO A 98 8.00 7.17 9.15
N GLU A 99 8.56 6.89 7.97
CA GLU A 99 8.98 5.56 7.49
C GLU A 99 7.99 4.39 7.60
N LEU A 100 7.30 4.10 6.49
CA LEU A 100 6.84 2.74 6.16
C LEU A 100 7.42 2.30 4.80
N SER A 101 8.67 2.67 4.51
CA SER A 101 9.33 2.31 3.25
C SER A 101 10.24 1.10 3.43
N TYR A 102 9.76 -0.11 3.21
CA TYR A 102 10.64 -1.23 2.81
C TYR A 102 9.86 -2.28 1.99
N SER A 103 9.99 -2.20 0.65
CA SER A 103 9.84 -3.35 -0.25
C SER A 103 10.76 -3.19 -1.47
N LYS A 104 11.98 -3.72 -1.29
CA LYS A 104 13.06 -4.15 -2.20
C LYS A 104 13.18 -3.60 -3.65
N GLN A 105 14.32 -2.90 -3.83
CA GLN A 105 15.37 -3.04 -4.87
C GLN A 105 15.08 -2.50 -6.30
N GLY A 106 15.87 -1.63 -6.91
CA GLY A 106 17.15 -1.01 -6.56
C GLY A 106 17.83 -0.51 -7.84
N ARG A 107 17.87 0.82 -8.04
CA ARG A 107 18.84 1.54 -8.89
C ARG A 107 18.99 2.96 -8.32
N GLU A 108 20.16 3.29 -7.81
CA GLU A 108 20.44 4.60 -7.21
C GLU A 108 20.54 5.72 -8.27
N LYS A 109 20.05 6.93 -7.91
CA LYS A 109 20.90 8.03 -7.44
C LYS A 109 20.10 9.17 -6.78
N HIS A 110 20.57 9.55 -5.57
CA HIS A 110 20.23 10.67 -4.68
C HIS A 110 18.90 10.62 -3.92
N TYR A 111 18.87 9.85 -2.83
CA TYR A 111 18.41 10.24 -1.48
C TYR A 111 19.08 9.25 -0.50
N GLU A 112 19.64 9.77 0.60
CA GLU A 112 20.60 9.06 1.47
C GLU A 112 20.02 7.77 2.07
N THR A 113 20.78 6.70 1.89
CA THR A 113 20.44 5.30 2.19
C THR A 113 21.36 4.85 3.31
N ASP A 114 20.81 4.50 4.48
CA ASP A 114 21.56 3.81 5.52
C ASP A 114 20.97 2.42 5.78
N ASP A 115 21.89 1.46 5.71
CA ASP A 115 21.75 0.01 5.82
C ASP A 115 21.15 -0.39 7.17
N CYS A 116 20.19 -1.31 7.18
CA CYS A 116 19.99 -2.13 8.36
C CYS A 116 19.55 -3.55 7.99
N ARG A 117 20.57 -4.39 7.85
CA ARG A 117 20.49 -5.85 7.88
C ARG A 117 20.30 -6.34 9.31
N SER A 118 19.24 -7.10 9.58
CA SER A 118 19.16 -8.02 10.73
C SER A 118 18.19 -9.14 10.36
N VAL A 119 18.64 -10.28 9.84
CA VAL A 119 19.09 -11.49 10.58
C VAL A 119 18.20 -11.81 11.79
N TYR A 120 17.25 -12.71 11.61
CA TYR A 120 16.86 -13.64 12.68
C TYR A 120 17.03 -15.06 12.15
N TYR A 121 18.14 -15.66 12.54
CA TYR A 121 18.33 -17.09 12.66
C TYR A 121 17.80 -17.47 14.05
N SER A 122 16.92 -18.46 14.14
CA SER A 122 16.80 -19.28 15.35
C SER A 122 16.67 -20.74 14.90
N ASP A 123 17.82 -21.40 14.95
CA ASP A 123 18.02 -22.84 14.88
C ASP A 123 17.36 -23.55 16.06
N GLY A 124 16.94 -24.81 15.83
CA GLY A 124 16.72 -25.86 16.83
C GLY A 124 15.41 -25.76 17.64
N ILE A 125 14.61 -26.81 17.82
CA ILE A 125 15.03 -28.17 18.17
C ILE A 125 14.13 -29.23 17.50
N GLU A 126 14.84 -30.29 17.15
CA GLU A 126 14.52 -31.63 16.68
C GLU A 126 13.30 -32.32 17.32
N GLY A 127 12.77 -33.32 16.60
CA GLY A 127 11.86 -34.30 17.18
C GLY A 127 11.19 -35.23 16.17
N THR A 128 11.98 -36.02 15.46
CA THR A 128 11.53 -37.21 14.71
C THR A 128 11.02 -38.30 15.66
N HIS A 129 9.79 -38.79 15.44
CA HIS A 129 9.47 -40.20 15.14
C HIS A 129 7.95 -40.43 15.15
#